data_AF-A0A953BPR3-F1
#
_entry.id   AF-A0A953BPR3-F1
#
_cell.length_a   1.000
_cell.length_b   1.000
_cell.length_c   1.000
_cell.angle_alpha   90.00
_cell.angle_beta   90.00
_cell.angle_gamma   90.00
#
_symmetry.space_group_name_H-M   'P 1'
#
loop_
_entity.id
_entity.type
_entity.pdbx_description
1 polymer ?
#
loop_
_entity_poly.entity_id
_entity_poly.type
_entity_poly.pdbx_seq_one_letter_code
_entity_poly.pdbx_strand_id
1 'polypeptide(L)' 'MSSQPSIPTPATPEYFDYTRAAREAGISDADLRSLIRIFEGDYPDDLMLRELHVLRACNAVARGMVTIREVLNPPNSQAA' A
#
# COMPACT_ATOMS: atom_id res chain seq x y z
N MET A 1 -1.61 -27.50 -6.39
CA MET A 1 -1.37 -26.05 -6.24
C MET A 1 -1.95 -25.68 -4.88
N SER A 2 -1.11 -25.50 -3.88
CA SER A 2 -1.57 -25.17 -2.53
C SER A 2 -1.98 -23.70 -2.54
N SER A 3 -3.29 -23.42 -2.50
CA SER A 3 -3.79 -22.07 -2.24
C SER A 3 -3.41 -21.72 -0.80
N GLN A 4 -2.28 -21.04 -0.61
CA GLN A 4 -1.96 -20.48 0.70
C GLN A 4 -3.08 -19.51 1.11
N PRO A 5 -3.58 -19.59 2.36
CA PRO A 5 -4.63 -18.70 2.81
C PRO A 5 -4.05 -17.30 3.00
N SER A 6 -4.37 -16.39 2.09
CA SER A 6 -4.00 -14.99 2.22
C SER A 6 -4.69 -14.37 3.43
N ILE A 7 -3.96 -13.54 4.18
CA ILE A 7 -4.53 -12.75 5.27
C ILE A 7 -5.38 -11.63 4.64
N PRO A 8 -6.69 -11.58 4.91
CA PRO A 8 -7.55 -10.53 4.39
C PRO A 8 -7.15 -9.20 5.01
N THR A 9 -7.17 -8.13 4.21
CA THR A 9 -6.98 -6.78 4.75
C THR A 9 -8.14 -6.44 5.70
N PRO A 10 -7.88 -6.10 6.98
CA PRO A 10 -8.92 -5.74 7.93
C PRO A 10 -9.57 -4.40 7.58
N ALA A 11 -10.79 -4.16 8.09
CA ALA A 11 -11.51 -2.90 7.88
C ALA A 11 -10.81 -1.71 8.56
N THR A 12 -10.03 -1.98 9.60
CA THR A 12 -9.20 -1.02 10.34
C THR A 12 -7.77 -1.57 10.43
N PRO A 13 -6.73 -0.74 10.25
CA PRO A 13 -5.34 -1.19 10.39
C PRO A 13 -5.05 -1.79 11.77
N GLU A 14 -4.25 -2.85 11.81
CA GLU A 14 -3.91 -3.55 13.06
C GLU A 14 -2.59 -3.07 13.67
N TYR A 15 -1.57 -2.83 12.85
CA TYR A 15 -0.20 -2.52 13.28
C TYR A 15 0.18 -1.05 13.03
N PHE A 16 -0.26 -0.46 11.92
CA PHE A 16 0.14 0.89 11.52
C PHE A 16 -1.05 1.74 11.06
N ASP A 17 -1.20 2.95 11.60
CA ASP A 17 -2.23 3.89 11.15
C ASP A 17 -1.85 4.59 9.83
N TYR A 18 -1.80 3.80 8.76
CA TYR A 18 -1.61 4.32 7.41
C TYR A 18 -2.83 5.09 6.89
N THR A 19 -4.00 4.95 7.52
CA THR A 19 -5.21 5.68 7.13
C THR A 19 -5.10 7.16 7.47
N ARG A 20 -4.54 7.47 8.64
CA ARG A 20 -4.20 8.84 9.00
C ARG A 20 -3.13 9.42 8.09
N ALA A 21 -2.05 8.67 7.84
CA ALA A 21 -0.98 9.10 6.95
C ALA A 21 -1.50 9.38 5.51
N ALA A 22 -2.42 8.55 5.01
CA ALA A 22 -3.06 8.77 3.72
C ALA A 22 -3.86 10.10 3.67
N ARG A 23 -4.62 10.39 4.73
CA ARG A 23 -5.38 11.65 4.84
C ARG A 23 -4.45 12.86 4.91
N GLU A 24 -3.40 12.79 5.70
CA GLU A 24 -2.38 13.84 5.82
C GLU A 24 -1.65 14.07 4.47
N ALA A 25 -1.48 13.02 3.67
CA ALA A 25 -0.89 13.07 2.33
C ALA A 25 -1.88 13.52 1.23
N GLY A 26 -3.17 13.71 1.54
CA GLY A 26 -4.19 14.00 0.53
C GLY A 26 -4.51 12.83 -0.41
N ILE A 27 -4.19 11.59 -0.01
CA ILE A 27 -4.50 10.37 -0.77
C ILE A 27 -5.99 10.04 -0.58
N SER A 28 -6.70 9.79 -1.69
CA SER A 28 -8.12 9.42 -1.65
C SER A 28 -8.32 7.99 -1.13
N ASP A 29 -9.50 7.69 -0.57
CA ASP A 29 -9.84 6.31 -0.16
C ASP A 29 -9.83 5.31 -1.33
N ALA A 30 -10.04 5.77 -2.57
CA ALA A 30 -9.95 4.93 -3.76
C ALA A 30 -8.50 4.59 -4.10
N ASP A 31 -7.60 5.57 -4.02
CA ASP A 31 -6.17 5.37 -4.24
C ASP A 31 -5.54 4.55 -3.12
N LEU A 32 -5.92 4.79 -1.88
CA LEU A 32 -5.47 4.01 -0.73
C LEU A 32 -5.87 2.53 -0.87
N ARG A 33 -7.13 2.25 -1.27
CA ARG A 33 -7.56 0.87 -1.56
C ARG A 33 -6.76 0.24 -2.69
N SER A 34 -6.41 1.01 -3.71
CA SER A 34 -5.58 0.50 -4.82
C SER A 34 -4.16 0.19 -4.35
N LEU A 35 -3.58 1.06 -3.51
CA LEU A 35 -2.27 0.88 -2.89
C LEU A 35 -2.20 -0.36 -2.00
N ILE A 36 -3.23 -0.58 -1.17
CA ILE A 36 -3.35 -1.77 -0.32
C ILE A 36 -3.36 -3.04 -1.18
N ARG A 37 -4.12 -3.06 -2.29
CA ARG A 37 -4.21 -4.22 -3.17
C ARG A 37 -2.87 -4.59 -3.83
N ILE A 38 -2.04 -3.60 -4.15
CA ILE A 38 -0.69 -3.86 -4.67
C ILE A 38 0.10 -4.69 -3.64
N PHE A 39 0.17 -4.21 -2.40
CA PHE A 39 0.91 -4.89 -1.34
C PHE A 39 0.23 -6.15 -0.80
N GLU A 40 -1.08 -6.32 -1.02
CA GLU A 40 -1.78 -7.58 -0.76
C GLU A 40 -1.31 -8.69 -1.71
N GLY A 41 -0.98 -8.35 -2.96
CA GLY A 41 -0.34 -9.28 -3.90
C GLY A 41 1.12 -9.60 -3.52
N ASP A 42 1.87 -8.59 -3.07
CA ASP A 42 3.30 -8.76 -2.72
C ASP A 42 3.50 -9.47 -1.37
N TYR A 43 2.60 -9.24 -0.40
CA TYR A 43 2.67 -9.75 0.97
C TYR A 43 1.35 -10.41 1.37
N PRO A 44 0.95 -11.53 0.73
CA PRO A 44 -0.35 -12.17 0.98
C PRO A 44 -0.49 -12.69 2.40
N ASP A 45 0.61 -13.10 3.04
CA ASP A 45 0.62 -13.79 4.34
C ASP A 45 1.31 -12.99 5.46
N ASP A 46 1.72 -11.74 5.20
CA ASP A 46 2.40 -10.87 6.17
C ASP A 46 1.68 -9.50 6.26
N LEU A 47 0.70 -9.43 7.16
CA LEU A 47 -0.11 -8.22 7.36
C LEU A 47 0.72 -7.06 7.90
N MET A 48 1.64 -7.31 8.84
CA MET A 48 2.46 -6.25 9.41
C MET A 48 3.35 -5.61 8.35
N LEU A 49 4.00 -6.41 7.50
CA LEU A 49 4.84 -5.91 6.42
C LEU A 49 4.01 -5.17 5.37
N ARG A 50 2.83 -5.70 5.00
CA ARG A 50 1.88 -5.01 4.10
C ARG A 50 1.53 -3.62 4.62
N GLU A 51 1.08 -3.51 5.87
CA GLU A 51 0.69 -2.24 6.48
C GLU A 51 1.86 -1.27 6.59
N LEU A 52 3.07 -1.76 6.90
CA LEU A 52 4.29 -0.96 6.91
C LEU A 52 4.60 -0.37 5.54
N HIS A 53 4.45 -1.15 4.46
CA HIS A 53 4.67 -0.68 3.10
C HIS A 53 3.63 0.37 2.67
N VAL A 54 2.35 0.18 3.02
CA VAL A 54 1.31 1.19 2.80
C VAL A 54 1.66 2.49 3.54
N LEU A 55 2.02 2.42 4.83
CA LEU A 55 2.43 3.58 5.61
C LEU A 55 3.62 4.33 4.97
N ARG A 56 4.65 3.59 4.55
CA ARG A 56 5.84 4.17 3.92
C ARG A 56 5.51 4.88 2.61
N ALA A 57 4.62 4.30 1.79
CA ALA A 57 4.15 4.94 0.56
C ALA A 57 3.37 6.23 0.87
N CYS A 58 2.44 6.22 1.83
CA CYS A 58 1.72 7.43 2.26
C CYS A 58 2.69 8.53 2.72
N ASN A 59 3.68 8.17 3.55
CA ASN A 59 4.69 9.11 4.04
C ASN A 59 5.57 9.67 2.90
N ALA A 60 5.85 8.87 1.87
CA ALA A 60 6.61 9.31 0.72
C ALA A 60 5.84 10.33 -0.11
N VAL A 61 4.53 10.12 -0.29
CA VAL A 61 3.63 11.08 -0.93
C VAL A 61 3.49 12.35 -0.11
N ALA A 62 3.27 12.25 1.20
CA ALA A 62 3.17 13.40 2.11
C ALA A 62 4.42 14.30 2.07
N ARG A 63 5.60 13.69 1.90
CA ARG A 63 6.89 14.40 1.81
C ARG A 63 7.21 14.90 0.40
N GLY A 64 6.34 14.68 -0.59
CA GLY A 64 6.56 15.07 -1.98
C GLY A 64 7.70 14.33 -2.66
N MET A 65 8.12 13.17 -2.14
CA MET A 65 9.19 12.37 -2.74
C MET A 65 8.72 11.59 -3.97
N VAL A 66 7.43 11.24 -3.99
CA VAL A 66 6.72 10.57 -5.09
C VAL A 66 5.27 11.06 -5.11
N THR A 67 4.61 10.94 -6.24
CA THR A 67 3.17 11.14 -6.36
C THR A 67 2.43 9.81 -6.18
N ILE A 68 1.18 9.85 -5.72
CA ILE A 68 0.35 8.64 -5.62
C ILE A 68 0.20 7.93 -6.97
N ARG A 69 0.18 8.69 -8.06
CA ARG A 69 0.10 8.16 -9.43
C ARG A 69 1.33 7.32 -9.79
N GLU A 70 2.53 7.78 -9.41
CA GLU A 70 3.79 7.04 -9.63
C GLU A 70 3.87 5.78 -8.77
N VAL A 71 3.32 5.81 -7.54
CA VAL A 71 3.26 4.62 -6.68
C VAL A 71 2.29 3.58 -7.25
N LEU A 72 1.11 4.00 -7.71
CA LEU A 72 0.09 3.10 -8.26
C LEU A 72 0.43 2.59 -9.67
N ASN A 73 1.22 3.35 -10.41
CA ASN A 73 1.69 3.00 -11.74
C ASN A 73 3.20 3.18 -11.75
N PRO A 74 3.97 2.28 -11.09
CA PRO A 74 5.41 2.35 -11.19
C PRO A 74 5.74 2.36 -12.69
N PRO A 75 6.59 3.29 -13.16
CA PRO A 75 7.04 3.26 -14.55
C PRO A 75 7.53 1.84 -14.78
N ASN A 76 6.94 1.19 -15.78
CA ASN A 76 7.30 -0.17 -16.16
C ASN A 76 8.82 -0.15 -16.31
N SER A 77 9.55 -0.64 -15.30
CA SER A 77 10.99 -0.83 -15.37
C SER A 77 11.15 -1.97 -16.35
N GLN A 78 11.09 -1.61 -17.63
CA GLN A 78 11.11 -2.49 -18.78
C GLN A 78 12.36 -3.36 -18.73
N ALA A 79 12.19 -4.59 -19.21
CA ALA A 79 13.04 -5.17 -20.25
C ALA A 79 14.45 -4.55 -20.34
N ALA A 80 15.42 -5.26 -19.77
CA ALA A 80 16.79 -5.30 -20.23
C ALA A 80 17.19 -6.78 -20.33
#